data_AF-A0A420VKJ9-F1
#
_entry.id   AF-A0A420VKJ9-F1
#
_cell.length_a   1.000
_cell.length_b   1.000
_cell.length_c   1.000
_cell.angle_alpha   90.00
_cell.angle_beta   90.00
_cell.angle_gamma   90.00
#
_symmetry.space_group_name_H-M   'P 1'
#
loop_
_entity.id
_entity.type
_entity.pdbx_description
1 polymer ?
#
loop_
_entity_poly.entity_id
_entity_poly.type
_entity_poly.pdbx_seq_one_letter_code
_entity_poly.pdbx_strand_id
1 'polypeptide(L)'
;MDTYESTLEDPKKLEKVKDFRTYIQHNWDRIFDWREKVGNPPKDARGLGAMESNQRHISFRMKKRGMHWSPEGGEAMVKVKQGILNQTLRAVYLNHQHRSKRKQRDVKKTTRLASLLHQTTRPSIGVKQGRISLYGAHSSAIGQLIKSLR
;
A
#
# COMPACT_ATOMS: atom_id res chain seq x y z
N MET A 1 44.14 -34.90 9.87
CA MET A 1 43.10 -33.85 9.87
C MET A 1 42.92 -33.44 8.42
N ASP A 2 41.85 -33.88 7.78
CA ASP A 2 41.49 -33.45 6.42
C ASP A 2 40.90 -32.03 6.51
N THR A 3 41.74 -31.02 6.27
CA THR A 3 41.27 -29.64 6.11
C THR A 3 40.92 -29.42 4.64
N TYR A 4 39.95 -28.54 4.33
CA TYR A 4 39.63 -28.19 2.94
C TYR A 4 40.87 -27.73 2.15
N GLU A 5 41.82 -27.10 2.85
CA GLU A 5 43.13 -26.70 2.34
C GLU A 5 43.98 -27.89 1.85
N SER A 6 43.86 -29.08 2.46
CA SER A 6 44.59 -30.29 2.05
C SER A 6 43.97 -31.01 0.85
N THR A 7 42.74 -30.66 0.46
CA THR A 7 42.06 -31.18 -0.74
C THR A 7 42.27 -30.28 -1.97
N LEU A 8 42.91 -29.12 -1.81
CA LEU A 8 43.10 -28.14 -2.88
C LEU A 8 44.49 -28.27 -3.51
N GLU A 9 44.53 -28.76 -4.75
CA GLU A 9 45.77 -28.87 -5.54
C GLU A 9 46.12 -27.56 -6.29
N ASP A 10 45.13 -26.68 -6.50
CA ASP A 10 45.30 -25.43 -7.26
C ASP A 10 45.82 -24.29 -6.33
N PRO A 11 47.02 -23.74 -6.58
CA PRO A 11 47.61 -22.70 -5.74
C PRO A 11 46.75 -21.43 -5.65
N LYS A 12 45.99 -21.09 -6.71
CA LYS A 12 45.10 -19.92 -6.69
C LYS A 12 43.91 -20.09 -5.75
N LYS A 13 43.40 -21.33 -5.60
CA LYS A 13 42.31 -21.62 -4.65
C LYS A 13 42.83 -21.55 -3.23
N LEU A 14 44.05 -22.03 -3.00
CA LEU A 14 44.69 -21.96 -1.69
C LEU A 14 44.90 -20.51 -1.24
N GLU A 15 45.35 -19.63 -2.14
CA GLU A 15 45.49 -18.20 -1.89
C GLU A 15 44.15 -17.56 -1.49
N LYS A 16 43.07 -17.82 -2.24
CA LYS A 16 41.72 -17.33 -1.89
C LYS A 16 41.24 -17.80 -0.52
N VAL A 17 41.53 -19.04 -0.14
CA VAL A 17 41.16 -19.57 1.19
C VAL A 17 41.95 -18.87 2.28
N LYS A 18 43.26 -18.62 2.06
CA LYS A 18 44.10 -17.86 2.99
C LYS A 18 43.60 -16.42 3.14
N ASP A 19 43.26 -15.76 2.04
CA ASP A 19 42.71 -14.40 2.06
C ASP A 19 41.39 -14.34 2.82
N PHE A 20 40.49 -15.29 2.55
CA PHE A 20 39.22 -15.41 3.25
C PHE A 20 39.42 -15.61 4.76
N ARG A 21 40.27 -16.56 5.14
CA ARG A 21 40.59 -16.83 6.55
C ARG A 21 41.17 -15.60 7.25
N THR A 22 42.12 -14.94 6.59
CA THR A 22 42.75 -13.71 7.08
C THR A 22 41.70 -12.62 7.29
N TYR A 23 40.82 -12.41 6.31
CA TYR A 23 39.74 -11.43 6.41
C TYR A 23 38.79 -11.72 7.58
N ILE A 24 38.36 -12.98 7.74
CA ILE A 24 37.44 -13.37 8.81
C ILE A 24 38.10 -13.18 10.19
N GLN A 25 39.37 -13.57 10.35
CA GLN A 25 40.10 -13.39 11.61
C GLN A 25 40.26 -11.91 11.97
N HIS A 26 40.64 -11.05 11.02
CA HIS A 26 40.79 -9.61 11.26
C HIS A 26 39.47 -8.91 11.59
N ASN A 27 38.33 -9.47 11.15
CA ASN A 27 37.01 -8.87 11.36
C ASN A 27 36.16 -9.67 12.36
N TRP A 28 36.73 -10.63 13.09
CA TRP A 28 35.97 -11.57 13.92
C TRP A 28 35.08 -10.85 14.94
N ASP A 29 35.60 -9.80 15.58
CA ASP A 29 34.87 -8.98 16.56
C ASP A 29 33.66 -8.24 15.97
N ARG A 30 33.59 -8.10 14.64
CA ARG A 30 32.49 -7.47 13.90
C ARG A 30 31.50 -8.49 13.34
N ILE A 31 31.82 -9.78 13.39
CA ILE A 31 30.94 -10.87 12.94
C ILE A 31 30.14 -11.34 14.16
N PHE A 32 29.14 -10.56 14.53
CA PHE A 32 28.20 -10.90 15.59
C PHE A 32 26.78 -11.00 15.05
N ASP A 33 25.92 -11.70 15.79
CA ASP A 33 24.51 -11.65 15.52
C ASP A 33 23.95 -10.27 15.92
N TRP A 34 23.42 -9.53 14.95
CA TRP A 34 22.83 -8.22 15.19
C TRP A 34 21.70 -8.27 16.23
N ARG A 35 21.03 -9.42 16.36
CA ARG A 35 19.93 -9.64 17.33
C ARG A 35 20.41 -9.53 18.77
N GLU A 36 21.69 -9.79 19.03
CA GLU A 36 22.31 -9.67 20.36
C GLU A 36 22.73 -8.24 20.69
N LYS A 37 22.91 -7.38 19.69
CA LYS A 37 23.31 -5.98 19.88
C LYS A 37 22.12 -5.02 19.94
N VAL A 38 20.98 -5.39 19.36
CA VAL A 38 19.77 -4.57 19.39
C VAL A 38 18.99 -4.86 20.67
N GLY A 39 18.66 -3.81 21.44
CA GLY A 39 18.01 -3.98 22.75
C GLY A 39 16.58 -4.53 22.72
N ASN A 40 15.88 -4.44 21.60
CA ASN A 40 14.53 -5.02 21.44
C ASN A 40 14.33 -5.55 20.01
N PRO A 41 14.91 -6.71 19.67
CA PRO A 41 14.72 -7.30 18.36
C PRO A 41 13.27 -7.79 18.21
N PRO A 42 12.68 -7.75 17.00
CA PRO A 42 11.37 -8.36 16.76
C PRO A 42 11.34 -9.84 17.15
N LYS A 43 10.20 -10.33 17.67
CA LYS A 43 10.05 -11.74 18.12
C LYS A 43 10.44 -12.77 17.05
N ASP A 44 10.13 -12.50 15.78
CA ASP A 44 10.46 -13.37 14.64
C ASP A 44 11.67 -12.87 13.83
N ALA A 45 12.63 -12.19 14.50
CA ALA A 45 13.82 -11.66 13.86
C ALA A 45 14.68 -12.77 13.25
N ARG A 46 14.79 -12.76 11.92
CA ARG A 46 15.70 -13.62 11.15
C ARG A 46 17.11 -13.03 11.12
N GLY A 47 18.12 -13.86 10.93
CA GLY A 47 19.49 -13.40 10.66
C GLY A 47 19.58 -12.56 9.37
N LEU A 48 20.68 -11.82 9.21
CA LEU A 48 20.92 -10.95 8.05
C LEU A 48 21.09 -11.70 6.72
N GLY A 49 21.17 -13.03 6.73
CA GLY A 49 21.39 -13.85 5.52
C GLY A 49 20.34 -13.68 4.41
N ALA A 50 19.16 -13.15 4.72
CA ALA A 50 18.13 -12.83 3.71
C ALA A 50 18.28 -11.42 3.09
N MET A 51 19.27 -10.63 3.51
CA MET A 51 19.39 -9.21 3.14
C MET A 51 19.62 -9.01 1.64
N GLU A 52 20.34 -9.91 0.96
CA GLU A 52 20.56 -9.84 -0.48
C GLU A 52 19.24 -9.96 -1.27
N SER A 53 18.35 -10.87 -0.86
CA SER A 53 17.03 -11.02 -1.46
C SER A 53 16.16 -9.78 -1.23
N ASN A 54 16.21 -9.21 -0.01
CA ASN A 54 15.47 -8.00 0.31
C ASN A 54 15.97 -6.78 -0.48
N GLN A 55 17.28 -6.62 -0.61
CA GLN A 55 17.91 -5.56 -1.42
C GLN A 55 17.51 -5.70 -2.90
N ARG A 56 17.36 -6.93 -3.41
CA ARG A 56 16.97 -7.20 -4.80
C ARG A 56 15.66 -6.49 -5.18
N HIS A 57 14.66 -6.46 -4.31
CA HIS A 57 13.39 -5.76 -4.58
C HIS A 57 13.57 -4.26 -4.85
N ILE A 58 14.54 -3.62 -4.20
CA ILE A 58 14.90 -2.21 -4.39
C ILE A 58 15.70 -2.06 -5.69
N SER A 59 16.77 -2.85 -5.85
CA SER A 59 17.64 -2.79 -7.02
C SER A 59 16.89 -3.01 -8.32
N PHE A 60 15.93 -3.94 -8.38
CA PHE A 60 15.09 -4.17 -9.55
C PHE A 60 14.17 -2.98 -9.89
N ARG A 61 13.75 -2.23 -8.87
CA ARG A 61 12.94 -1.02 -9.09
C ARG A 61 13.76 0.12 -9.67
N MET A 62 15.01 0.27 -9.24
CA MET A 62 15.80 1.49 -9.46
C MET A 62 16.84 1.35 -10.59
N LYS A 63 17.46 0.17 -10.74
CA LYS A 63 18.53 -0.06 -11.72
C LYS A 63 17.98 -0.08 -13.16
N LYS A 64 18.77 0.43 -14.11
CA LYS A 64 18.48 0.42 -15.58
C LYS A 64 17.13 1.07 -15.96
N ARG A 65 16.71 2.12 -15.26
CA ARG A 65 15.45 2.85 -15.56
C ARG A 65 15.65 4.19 -16.29
N GLY A 66 16.89 4.56 -16.63
CA GLY A 66 17.19 5.87 -17.23
C GLY A 66 16.91 7.06 -16.29
N MET A 67 16.72 6.80 -14.99
CA MET A 67 16.46 7.79 -13.96
C MET A 67 17.69 7.95 -13.06
N HIS A 68 18.03 9.19 -12.74
CA HIS A 68 18.98 9.50 -11.68
C HIS A 68 18.18 9.74 -10.39
N TRP A 69 18.62 9.13 -9.29
CA TRP A 69 17.99 9.29 -7.98
C TRP A 69 18.87 10.20 -7.14
N SER A 70 18.31 11.30 -6.63
CA SER A 70 18.95 12.04 -5.55
C SER A 70 19.03 11.14 -4.30
N PRO A 71 19.92 11.43 -3.33
CA PRO A 71 19.97 10.69 -2.07
C PRO A 71 18.60 10.62 -1.38
N GLU A 72 17.91 11.76 -1.29
CA GLU A 72 16.56 11.85 -0.70
C GLU A 72 15.52 11.07 -1.52
N GLY A 73 15.53 11.18 -2.84
CA GLY A 73 14.59 10.47 -3.71
C GLY A 73 14.82 8.95 -3.69
N GLY A 74 16.07 8.54 -3.56
CA GLY A 74 16.46 7.15 -3.37
C GLY A 74 15.94 6.61 -2.05
N GLU A 75 16.15 7.32 -0.95
CA GLU A 75 15.63 6.95 0.36
C GLU A 75 14.09 6.84 0.36
N ALA A 76 13.40 7.84 -0.20
CA ALA A 76 11.95 7.82 -0.31
C ALA A 76 11.45 6.59 -1.09
N MET A 77 12.10 6.24 -2.21
CA MET A 77 11.76 5.05 -2.99
C MET A 77 11.98 3.75 -2.19
N VAL A 78 13.09 3.67 -1.44
CA VAL A 78 13.38 2.53 -0.56
C VAL A 78 12.30 2.38 0.51
N LYS A 79 11.91 3.47 1.19
CA LYS A 79 10.86 3.45 2.22
C LYS A 79 9.51 3.01 1.65
N VAL A 80 9.14 3.49 0.45
CA VAL A 80 7.92 3.06 -0.23
C VAL A 80 7.97 1.55 -0.52
N LYS A 81 9.08 1.05 -1.09
CA LYS A 81 9.24 -0.39 -1.36
C LYS A 81 9.19 -1.23 -0.09
N GLN A 82 9.84 -0.77 0.98
CA GLN A 82 9.80 -1.42 2.28
C GLN A 82 8.39 -1.45 2.86
N GLY A 83 7.64 -0.35 2.77
CA GLY A 83 6.24 -0.30 3.21
C GLY A 83 5.33 -1.23 2.41
N ILE A 84 5.58 -1.43 1.12
CA ILE A 84 4.82 -2.38 0.29
C ILE A 84 5.11 -3.82 0.74
N LEU A 85 6.39 -4.18 0.88
CA LEU A 85 6.81 -5.53 1.28
C LEU A 85 6.32 -5.90 2.67
N ASN A 86 6.36 -4.93 3.60
CA ASN A 86 5.89 -5.11 4.96
C ASN A 86 4.36 -4.95 5.10
N GLN A 87 3.65 -4.64 4.01
CA GLN A 87 2.21 -4.36 4.01
C GLN A 87 1.78 -3.19 4.93
N THR A 88 2.72 -2.33 5.31
CA THR A 88 2.48 -1.19 6.21
C THR A 88 2.23 0.13 5.47
N LEU A 89 2.53 0.20 4.16
CA LEU A 89 2.46 1.45 3.40
C LEU A 89 1.09 2.13 3.52
N ARG A 90 0.00 1.36 3.40
CA ARG A 90 -1.36 1.91 3.46
C ARG A 90 -1.65 2.54 4.83
N ALA A 91 -1.28 1.85 5.91
CA ALA A 91 -1.49 2.34 7.26
C ALA A 91 -0.71 3.64 7.51
N VAL A 92 0.56 3.69 7.13
CA VAL A 92 1.42 4.88 7.26
C VAL A 92 0.88 6.04 6.42
N TYR A 93 0.51 5.78 5.16
CA TYR A 93 -0.04 6.80 4.26
C TYR A 93 -1.33 7.42 4.81
N LEU A 94 -2.24 6.59 5.35
CA LEU A 94 -3.50 7.06 5.93
C LEU A 94 -3.29 7.80 7.26
N ASN A 95 -2.34 7.36 8.09
CA ASN A 95 -2.01 8.04 9.34
C ASN A 95 -1.51 9.46 9.10
N HIS A 96 -0.74 9.69 8.02
CA HIS A 96 -0.30 11.05 7.66
C HIS A 96 -1.39 11.88 6.96
N GLN A 97 -2.49 11.28 6.50
CA GLN A 97 -3.60 12.00 5.88
C GLN A 97 -4.63 12.49 6.89
N HIS A 98 -4.30 13.58 7.59
CA HIS A 98 -5.30 14.29 8.41
C HIS A 98 -6.11 15.26 7.54
N ARG A 99 -7.36 14.89 7.24
CA ARG A 99 -8.34 15.84 6.67
C ARG A 99 -8.89 16.73 7.78
N SER A 100 -9.06 18.02 7.50
CA SER A 100 -9.76 18.93 8.43
C SER A 100 -11.19 18.44 8.68
N LYS A 101 -11.76 18.78 9.85
CA LYS A 101 -13.15 18.42 10.22
C LYS A 101 -14.16 18.81 9.13
N ARG A 102 -13.95 19.96 8.48
CA ARG A 102 -14.77 20.44 7.37
C ARG A 102 -14.73 19.49 6.17
N LYS A 103 -13.54 19.14 5.72
CA LYS A 103 -13.34 18.24 4.56
C LYS A 103 -13.85 16.82 4.85
N GLN A 104 -13.74 16.35 6.09
CA GLN A 104 -14.34 15.06 6.50
C GLN A 104 -15.87 15.09 6.40
N ARG A 105 -16.52 16.18 6.85
CA ARG A 105 -17.97 16.35 6.75
C ARG A 105 -18.45 16.35 5.30
N ASP A 106 -17.73 17.03 4.42
CA ASP A 106 -18.09 17.11 3.00
C ASP A 106 -18.00 15.72 2.35
N VAL A 107 -16.95 14.95 2.64
CA VAL A 107 -16.82 13.55 2.20
C VAL A 107 -17.94 12.67 2.74
N LYS A 108 -18.35 12.87 4.00
CA LYS A 108 -19.48 12.12 4.59
C LYS A 108 -20.80 12.45 3.89
N LYS A 109 -21.02 13.70 3.49
CA LYS A 109 -22.19 14.12 2.71
C LYS A 109 -22.19 13.49 1.32
N THR A 110 -21.06 13.53 0.61
CA THR A 110 -20.97 12.99 -0.75
C THR A 110 -21.12 11.48 -0.77
N THR A 111 -20.49 10.76 0.16
CA THR A 111 -20.64 9.29 0.30
C THR A 111 -22.07 8.89 0.64
N ARG A 112 -22.74 9.65 1.52
CA ARG A 112 -24.17 9.42 1.83
C ARG A 112 -25.05 9.65 0.59
N LEU A 113 -24.87 10.74 -0.13
CA LEU A 113 -25.61 11.00 -1.38
C LEU A 113 -25.36 9.91 -2.41
N ALA A 114 -24.11 9.52 -2.62
CA ALA A 114 -23.76 8.44 -3.54
C ALA A 114 -24.45 7.13 -3.13
N SER A 115 -24.45 6.75 -1.85
CA SER A 115 -25.14 5.55 -1.39
C SER A 115 -26.64 5.60 -1.65
N LEU A 116 -27.27 6.77 -1.54
CA LEU A 116 -28.69 6.99 -1.81
C LEU A 116 -29.00 6.86 -3.30
N LEU A 117 -28.15 7.40 -4.16
CA LEU A 117 -28.28 7.30 -5.62
C LEU A 117 -28.05 5.88 -6.15
N HIS A 118 -27.23 5.08 -5.47
CA HIS A 118 -27.01 3.66 -5.82
C HIS A 118 -28.12 2.73 -5.30
N GLN A 119 -29.05 3.21 -4.46
CA GLN A 119 -30.19 2.39 -4.06
C GLN A 119 -31.08 2.13 -5.27
N THR A 120 -31.55 0.89 -5.40
CA THR A 120 -32.51 0.55 -6.45
C THR A 120 -33.77 1.40 -6.30
N THR A 121 -34.13 2.11 -7.38
CA THR A 121 -35.30 2.99 -7.40
C THR A 121 -36.54 2.18 -7.05
N ARG A 122 -37.07 2.38 -5.85
CA ARG A 122 -38.33 1.78 -5.43
C ARG A 122 -39.46 2.61 -6.04
N PRO A 123 -40.48 1.99 -6.66
CA PRO A 123 -41.66 2.73 -7.09
C PRO A 123 -42.29 3.37 -5.86
N SER A 124 -42.44 4.70 -5.88
CA SER A 124 -43.13 5.39 -4.79
C SER A 124 -44.59 4.91 -4.75
N ILE A 125 -45.05 4.46 -3.58
CA ILE A 125 -46.44 3.99 -3.39
C ILE A 125 -47.44 5.17 -3.46
N GLY A 126 -46.95 6.41 -3.59
CA GLY A 126 -47.73 7.65 -3.54
C GLY A 126 -48.44 8.07 -4.83
N VAL A 127 -48.33 7.34 -5.94
CA VAL A 127 -49.17 7.58 -7.14
C VAL A 127 -50.05 6.36 -7.38
N LYS A 128 -50.88 6.05 -6.40
CA LYS A 128 -52.05 5.18 -6.59
C LYS A 128 -53.28 6.08 -6.60
N GLN A 129 -53.75 6.39 -7.81
CA GLN A 129 -55.12 6.87 -8.09
C GLN A 129 -55.53 8.20 -7.43
N GLY A 130 -54.71 9.25 -7.55
CA GLY A 130 -55.21 10.61 -7.32
C GLY A 130 -56.10 11.06 -8.50
N ARG A 131 -57.42 11.13 -8.31
CA ARG A 131 -58.33 11.81 -9.26
C ARG A 131 -58.49 13.25 -8.80
N ILE A 132 -58.17 14.22 -9.66
CA ILE A 132 -58.54 15.61 -9.41
C ILE A 132 -60.07 15.68 -9.50
N SER A 133 -60.73 15.94 -8.38
CA SER A 133 -62.19 16.09 -8.31
C SER A 133 -62.61 17.39 -8.99
N LEU A 134 -63.46 17.29 -10.01
CA LEU A 134 -64.08 18.43 -10.69
C LEU A 134 -65.29 18.89 -9.89
N TYR A 135 -65.16 20.03 -9.21
CA TYR A 135 -66.28 20.72 -8.56
C TYR A 135 -66.74 21.92 -9.41
N GLY A 136 -66.81 21.75 -10.73
CA GLY A 136 -67.14 22.82 -11.66
C GLY A 136 -67.34 22.33 -13.10
N ALA A 137 -67.67 23.26 -14.00
CA ALA A 137 -67.94 22.96 -15.40
C ALA A 137 -66.70 22.39 -16.11
N HIS A 138 -66.90 21.45 -17.04
CA HIS A 138 -65.85 20.85 -17.86
C HIS A 138 -65.14 21.85 -18.79
N SER A 139 -65.75 23.00 -19.05
CA SER A 139 -65.16 24.11 -19.80
C SER A 139 -64.22 24.99 -18.96
N SER A 140 -64.18 24.81 -17.63
CA SER A 140 -63.24 25.53 -16.77
C SER A 140 -61.79 25.08 -17.00
N ALA A 141 -60.83 25.88 -16.55
CA ALA A 141 -59.40 25.55 -16.65
C ALA A 141 -59.06 24.20 -16.00
N ILE A 142 -59.68 23.89 -14.84
CA ILE A 142 -59.53 22.58 -14.17
C ILE A 142 -60.15 21.45 -15.02
N GLY A 143 -61.26 21.73 -15.70
CA GLY A 143 -61.91 20.79 -16.62
C GLY A 143 -61.03 20.39 -17.81
N GLN A 144 -60.39 21.39 -18.44
CA GLN A 144 -59.46 21.16 -19.54
C GLN A 144 -58.17 20.46 -19.09
N LEU A 145 -57.65 20.81 -17.92
CA LEU A 145 -56.47 20.16 -17.32
C LEU A 145 -56.72 18.66 -17.09
N ILE A 146 -57.89 18.29 -16.58
CA ILE A 146 -58.25 16.88 -16.38
C ILE A 146 -58.37 16.15 -17.72
N LYS A 147 -58.84 16.83 -18.77
CA LYS A 147 -58.91 16.26 -20.12
C LYS A 147 -57.52 15.99 -20.71
N SER A 148 -56.52 16.80 -20.39
CA SER A 148 -55.13 16.60 -20.85
C SER A 148 -54.34 15.56 -20.05
N LEU A 149 -54.80 15.21 -18.85
CA LEU A 149 -54.16 14.22 -17.97
C LEU A 149 -54.73 12.80 -18.16
N ARG A 150 -55.65 12.62 -19.10
CA ARG A 150 -56.34 11.35 -19.38
C ARG A 150 -55.73 10.62 -20.57
#